data_AF-A0A0F0CUV1-F1
#
_entry.id   AF-A0A0F0CUV1-F1
#
_cell.length_a   1.000
_cell.length_b   1.000
_cell.length_c   1.000
_cell.angle_alpha   90.00
_cell.angle_beta   90.00
_cell.angle_gamma   90.00
#
_symmetry.space_group_name_H-M   'P 1'
#
loop_
_entity.id
_entity.type
_entity.pdbx_description
1 polymer ?
#
loop_
_entity_poly.entity_id
_entity_poly.type
_entity_poly.pdbx_seq_one_letter_code
_entity_poly.pdbx_strand_id
1 'polypeptide(L)'
;MGNFQLKFLGIFTLKLTEVLQGIKDCETIYICEGEKDADNLAALGFIATSCPMGAGKWRTAYTEALQGCCEAVIVVDKDDPGRAHARSIAEDLVEAGIFIKVIELPDIDGTPVKDFSDWLNAGGTGAAFLELLKGCPHWTPSQKETPVPASTDLQNLISQYGDPYYLSKDGAVTAINQSFWASLHQAEHIQLFEPDEREFYRYDPESGLYSVISEDTIKQEINARMLDVSREQGLPSLERKRNNSSQNHIVAQLKGISEKKNAFRKDNTIVHLANGVIVFKPNGEADSSKSMKNP
;
A
#
# COMPACT_ATOMS: atom_id res chain seq x y z
N MET A 1 -27.51 4.33 -36.40
CA MET A 1 -27.79 3.40 -35.28
C MET A 1 -26.44 2.95 -34.74
N GLY A 2 -25.96 3.30 -33.55
CA GLY A 2 -26.48 4.19 -32.52
C GLY A 2 -25.32 4.99 -31.92
N ASN A 3 -25.59 6.27 -31.66
CA ASN A 3 -24.74 7.15 -30.86
C ASN A 3 -24.70 6.62 -29.43
N PHE A 4 -23.57 6.07 -28.99
CA PHE A 4 -23.28 5.98 -27.57
C PHE A 4 -22.75 7.33 -27.12
N GLN A 5 -23.63 8.12 -26.52
CA GLN A 5 -23.24 9.33 -25.81
C GLN A 5 -22.27 8.96 -24.68
N LEU A 6 -21.08 9.58 -24.68
CA LEU A 6 -20.25 9.69 -23.49
C LEU A 6 -21.07 10.40 -22.40
N LYS A 7 -21.66 9.61 -21.50
CA LYS A 7 -22.19 10.13 -20.25
C LYS A 7 -21.00 10.40 -19.34
N PHE A 8 -20.80 11.70 -19.09
CA PHE A 8 -20.04 12.30 -18.00
C PHE A 8 -19.86 11.38 -16.79
N LEU A 9 -18.64 10.85 -16.63
CA LEU A 9 -18.12 10.39 -15.36
C LEU A 9 -16.94 11.32 -15.06
N GLY A 10 -17.14 12.25 -14.13
CA GLY A 10 -16.12 13.20 -13.68
C GLY A 10 -15.03 12.47 -12.89
N ILE A 11 -14.20 11.71 -13.60
CA ILE A 11 -13.24 10.76 -13.03
C ILE A 11 -11.80 11.02 -13.47
N PHE A 12 -11.53 12.04 -14.29
CA PHE A 12 -10.16 12.43 -14.61
C PHE A 12 -10.03 13.96 -14.64
N THR A 13 -9.10 14.49 -13.85
CA THR A 13 -8.37 15.69 -14.26
C THR A 13 -7.20 15.20 -15.12
N LEU A 14 -7.17 15.65 -16.38
CA LEU A 14 -6.03 15.70 -17.33
C LEU A 14 -5.99 14.70 -18.50
N LYS A 15 -5.90 15.29 -19.70
CA LYS A 15 -5.29 14.79 -20.95
C LYS A 15 -5.72 13.42 -21.49
N LEU A 16 -6.93 12.95 -21.14
CA LEU A 16 -7.48 11.68 -21.66
C LEU A 16 -7.39 11.54 -23.19
N THR A 17 -7.60 12.61 -23.95
CA THR A 17 -7.48 12.58 -25.42
C THR A 17 -6.04 12.26 -25.88
N GLU A 18 -5.04 12.85 -25.23
CA GLU A 18 -3.62 12.65 -25.57
C GLU A 18 -3.17 11.25 -25.16
N VAL A 19 -3.59 10.78 -23.99
CA VAL A 19 -3.32 9.41 -23.52
C VAL A 19 -3.94 8.38 -24.47
N LEU A 20 -5.23 8.54 -24.82
CA LEU A 20 -5.91 7.64 -25.76
C LEU A 20 -5.30 7.68 -27.16
N GLN A 21 -4.72 8.81 -27.56
CA GLN A 21 -4.01 8.92 -28.84
C GLN A 21 -2.65 8.22 -28.76
N GLY A 22 -1.86 8.47 -27.72
CA GLY A 22 -0.58 7.79 -27.47
C GLY A 22 -0.72 6.27 -27.39
N ILE A 23 -1.79 5.77 -26.75
CA ILE A 23 -2.10 4.33 -26.73
C ILE A 23 -2.31 3.78 -28.15
N LYS A 24 -3.03 4.50 -29.01
CA LYS A 24 -3.23 4.07 -30.41
C LYS A 24 -1.94 4.10 -31.22
N ASP A 25 -1.08 5.07 -30.93
CA ASP A 25 0.20 5.26 -31.61
C ASP A 25 1.31 4.39 -31.00
N CYS A 26 0.99 3.55 -30.00
CA CYS A 26 1.91 2.68 -29.27
C CYS A 26 3.05 3.43 -28.57
N GLU A 27 2.77 4.65 -28.10
CA GLU A 27 3.70 5.46 -27.33
C GLU A 27 3.67 5.11 -25.83
N THR A 28 4.77 5.38 -25.14
CA THR A 28 4.88 5.16 -23.70
C THR A 28 4.04 6.18 -22.93
N ILE A 29 3.20 5.71 -21.99
CA ILE A 29 2.38 6.56 -21.13
C ILE A 29 3.04 6.75 -19.77
N TYR A 30 3.20 7.99 -19.33
CA TYR A 30 3.82 8.33 -18.05
C TYR A 30 2.75 8.64 -17.01
N ILE A 31 2.88 8.06 -15.82
CA ILE A 31 1.92 8.18 -14.72
C ILE A 31 2.64 8.79 -13.51
N CYS A 32 2.14 9.93 -13.04
CA CYS A 32 2.64 10.64 -11.87
C CYS A 32 1.63 10.62 -10.73
N GLU A 33 2.09 10.79 -9.50
CA GLU A 33 1.22 10.98 -8.35
C GLU A 33 0.49 12.33 -8.40
N GLY A 34 1.20 13.40 -8.74
CA GLY A 34 0.70 14.78 -8.79
C GLY A 34 0.46 15.32 -10.20
N GLU A 35 -0.56 16.19 -10.33
CA GLU A 35 -0.87 16.93 -11.58
C GLU A 35 0.30 17.80 -12.04
N LYS A 36 1.01 18.42 -11.09
CA LYS A 36 2.16 19.28 -11.39
C LYS A 36 3.29 18.50 -12.07
N ASP A 37 3.57 17.29 -11.62
CA ASP A 37 4.62 16.44 -12.17
C ASP A 37 4.26 15.92 -13.56
N ALA A 38 2.99 15.54 -13.76
CA ALA A 38 2.47 15.18 -15.06
C ALA A 38 2.54 16.35 -16.05
N ASP A 39 2.20 17.57 -15.61
CA ASP A 39 2.31 18.76 -16.46
C ASP A 39 3.76 19.10 -16.82
N ASN A 40 4.69 18.94 -15.88
CA ASN A 40 6.12 19.14 -16.15
C ASN A 40 6.66 18.12 -17.16
N LEU A 41 6.27 16.86 -17.07
CA LEU A 41 6.62 15.84 -18.07
C LEU A 41 5.99 16.14 -19.44
N ALA A 42 4.73 16.55 -19.47
CA ALA A 42 4.07 16.95 -20.70
C ALA A 42 4.74 18.15 -21.37
N ALA A 43 5.21 19.13 -20.59
CA ALA A 43 5.97 20.27 -21.09
C ALA A 43 7.32 19.87 -21.71
N LEU A 44 7.86 18.69 -21.35
CA LEU A 44 9.05 18.11 -21.96
C LEU A 44 8.74 17.20 -23.17
N GLY A 45 7.46 17.07 -23.56
CA GLY A 45 7.03 16.31 -24.73
C GLY A 45 6.63 14.86 -24.45
N PHE A 46 6.50 14.47 -23.18
CA PHE A 46 6.05 13.13 -22.81
C PHE A 46 4.52 13.05 -22.67
N ILE A 47 3.92 11.90 -22.98
CA ILE A 47 2.49 11.68 -22.78
C ILE A 47 2.27 11.30 -21.32
N ALA A 48 2.00 12.31 -20.48
CA ALA A 48 1.90 12.14 -19.03
C ALA A 48 0.50 12.41 -18.48
N THR A 49 0.14 11.66 -17.45
CA THR A 49 -1.12 11.79 -16.70
C THR A 49 -0.90 11.58 -15.21
N SER A 50 -1.87 11.97 -14.39
CA SER A 50 -1.84 11.75 -12.94
C SER A 50 -3.21 11.31 -12.43
N CYS A 51 -3.24 10.72 -11.25
CA CYS A 51 -4.49 10.31 -10.62
C CYS A 51 -5.24 11.51 -10.05
N PRO A 52 -6.58 11.56 -10.15
CA PRO A 52 -7.35 12.53 -9.40
C PRO A 52 -7.19 12.28 -7.90
N MET A 53 -6.88 13.34 -7.16
CA MET A 53 -6.83 13.39 -5.69
C MET A 53 -5.65 12.71 -4.97
N GLY A 54 -4.51 12.51 -5.65
CA GLY A 54 -3.22 12.08 -5.06
C GLY A 54 -3.13 10.60 -4.68
N ALA A 55 -2.07 10.21 -3.96
CA ALA A 55 -1.79 8.82 -3.58
C ALA A 55 -2.95 8.08 -2.89
N GLY A 56 -3.00 6.76 -3.13
CA GLY A 56 -3.89 5.82 -2.45
C GLY A 56 -5.33 5.77 -2.97
N LYS A 57 -5.60 6.35 -4.15
CA LYS A 57 -6.94 6.41 -4.74
C LYS A 57 -7.04 5.82 -6.15
N TRP A 58 -6.09 4.98 -6.53
CA TRP A 58 -6.18 4.26 -7.81
C TRP A 58 -7.45 3.39 -7.82
N ARG A 59 -8.17 3.38 -8.94
CA ARG A 59 -9.42 2.64 -9.11
C ARG A 59 -9.29 1.80 -10.36
N THR A 60 -9.98 0.66 -10.38
CA THR A 60 -10.04 -0.24 -11.55
C THR A 60 -10.40 0.50 -12.84
N ALA A 61 -11.30 1.48 -12.78
CA ALA A 61 -11.69 2.30 -13.93
C ALA A 61 -10.52 3.08 -14.58
N TYR A 62 -9.44 3.35 -13.84
CA TYR A 62 -8.23 3.98 -14.38
C TYR A 62 -7.36 2.98 -15.13
N THR A 63 -7.19 1.78 -14.59
CA THR A 63 -6.56 0.65 -15.29
C THR A 63 -7.29 0.35 -16.60
N GLU A 64 -8.62 0.31 -16.57
CA GLU A 64 -9.47 0.10 -17.75
C GLU A 64 -9.28 1.20 -18.81
N ALA A 65 -9.10 2.45 -18.40
CA ALA A 65 -8.85 3.55 -19.32
C ALA A 65 -7.50 3.44 -20.07
N LEU A 66 -6.55 2.67 -19.53
CA LEU A 66 -5.24 2.40 -20.13
C LEU A 66 -5.19 1.09 -20.91
N GLN A 67 -6.33 0.42 -21.11
CA GLN A 67 -6.39 -0.83 -21.86
C GLN A 67 -5.86 -0.67 -23.28
N GLY A 68 -4.96 -1.58 -23.69
CA GLY A 68 -4.27 -1.52 -24.99
C GLY A 68 -2.98 -0.71 -24.99
N CYS A 69 -2.64 -0.04 -23.87
CA CYS A 69 -1.32 0.56 -23.69
C CYS A 69 -0.23 -0.53 -23.77
N CYS A 70 0.80 -0.30 -24.60
CA CYS A 70 1.90 -1.25 -24.74
C CYS A 70 2.90 -1.11 -23.58
N GLU A 71 3.27 0.12 -23.21
CA GLU A 71 4.21 0.39 -22.13
C GLU A 71 3.77 1.62 -21.32
N ALA A 72 3.82 1.53 -20.00
CA ALA A 72 3.66 2.67 -19.11
C ALA A 72 4.82 2.80 -18.11
N VAL A 73 5.10 4.03 -17.70
CA VAL A 73 6.17 4.39 -16.76
C VAL A 73 5.56 5.12 -15.58
N ILE A 74 5.71 4.57 -14.38
CA ILE A 74 5.27 5.20 -13.14
C ILE A 74 6.45 5.97 -12.54
N VAL A 75 6.28 7.28 -12.38
CA VAL A 75 7.26 8.17 -11.72
C VAL A 75 6.84 8.35 -10.27
N VAL A 76 7.70 7.90 -9.35
CA VAL A 76 7.37 7.71 -7.93
C VAL A 76 7.90 8.85 -7.08
N ASP A 77 7.07 9.36 -6.18
CA ASP A 77 7.48 10.26 -5.11
C ASP A 77 8.34 9.48 -4.09
N LYS A 78 9.49 10.04 -3.70
CA LYS A 78 10.51 9.41 -2.83
C LYS A 78 10.08 9.43 -1.36
N ASP A 79 8.90 8.90 -1.06
CA ASP A 79 8.42 8.65 0.29
C ASP A 79 7.68 7.29 0.40
N ASP A 80 7.39 6.86 1.64
CA ASP A 80 6.76 5.55 1.85
C ASP A 80 5.35 5.45 1.23
N PRO A 81 4.47 6.47 1.36
CA PRO A 81 3.18 6.49 0.67
C PRO A 81 3.28 6.41 -0.85
N GLY A 82 4.19 7.17 -1.47
CA GLY A 82 4.40 7.22 -2.91
C GLY A 82 4.89 5.88 -3.46
N ARG A 83 5.86 5.24 -2.78
CA ARG A 83 6.32 3.88 -3.12
C ARG A 83 5.20 2.84 -3.02
N ALA A 84 4.41 2.87 -1.95
CA ALA A 84 3.29 1.95 -1.77
C ALA A 84 2.22 2.16 -2.87
N HIS A 85 1.94 3.42 -3.21
CA HIS A 85 0.99 3.77 -4.24
C HIS A 85 1.44 3.29 -5.63
N ALA A 86 2.69 3.60 -6.01
CA ALA A 86 3.26 3.18 -7.28
C ALA A 86 3.25 1.66 -7.44
N ARG A 87 3.53 0.92 -6.35
CA ARG A 87 3.45 -0.55 -6.35
C ARG A 87 2.03 -1.04 -6.68
N SER A 88 1.02 -0.51 -6.01
CA SER A 88 -0.38 -0.89 -6.25
C SER A 88 -0.80 -0.64 -7.69
N ILE A 89 -0.44 0.52 -8.26
CA ILE A 89 -0.71 0.83 -9.68
C ILE A 89 0.00 -0.15 -10.60
N ALA A 90 1.27 -0.46 -10.33
CA ALA A 90 2.06 -1.37 -11.14
C ALA A 90 1.47 -2.79 -11.16
N GLU A 91 0.98 -3.27 -10.01
CA GLU A 91 0.29 -4.57 -9.88
C GLU A 91 -0.96 -4.62 -10.78
N ASP A 92 -1.84 -3.64 -10.66
CA ASP A 92 -3.08 -3.56 -11.45
C ASP A 92 -2.81 -3.49 -12.97
N LEU A 93 -1.82 -2.69 -13.38
CA LEU A 93 -1.52 -2.50 -14.80
C LEU A 93 -0.83 -3.73 -15.41
N VAL A 94 0.04 -4.43 -14.66
CA VAL A 94 0.60 -5.69 -15.14
C VAL A 94 -0.46 -6.77 -15.24
N GLU A 95 -1.41 -6.84 -14.29
CA GLU A 95 -2.53 -7.77 -14.39
C GLU A 95 -3.39 -7.49 -15.64
N ALA A 96 -3.51 -6.22 -16.04
CA ALA A 96 -4.13 -5.82 -17.30
C ALA A 96 -3.27 -6.10 -18.56
N GLY A 97 -2.07 -6.66 -18.41
CA GLY A 97 -1.18 -7.06 -19.50
C GLY A 97 -0.30 -5.94 -20.07
N ILE A 98 -0.13 -4.83 -19.34
CA ILE A 98 0.66 -3.67 -19.77
C ILE A 98 2.11 -3.83 -19.28
N PHE A 99 3.11 -3.54 -20.12
CA PHE A 99 4.51 -3.53 -19.66
C PHE A 99 4.77 -2.27 -18.83
N ILE A 100 5.25 -2.44 -17.61
CA ILE A 100 5.45 -1.32 -16.68
C ILE A 100 6.93 -1.11 -16.41
N LYS A 101 7.34 0.15 -16.24
CA LYS A 101 8.56 0.54 -15.53
C LYS A 101 8.18 1.40 -14.33
N VAL A 102 8.89 1.26 -13.23
CA VAL A 102 8.71 2.09 -12.03
C VAL A 102 10.03 2.78 -11.75
N ILE A 103 10.02 4.11 -11.67
CA ILE A 103 11.24 4.90 -11.50
C ILE A 103 11.10 5.87 -10.31
N GLU A 104 12.02 5.74 -9.37
CA GLU A 104 12.31 6.74 -8.34
C GLU A 104 13.54 7.54 -8.82
N LEU A 105 13.45 8.88 -8.84
CA LEU A 105 14.49 9.71 -9.43
C LEU A 105 15.71 9.85 -8.52
N PRO A 106 16.94 9.80 -9.07
CA PRO A 106 18.15 10.01 -8.28
C PRO A 106 18.30 11.47 -7.86
N ASP A 107 19.00 11.68 -6.75
CA ASP A 107 19.43 13.01 -6.33
C ASP A 107 20.43 13.58 -7.36
N ILE A 108 20.44 14.91 -7.55
CA ILE A 108 21.33 15.59 -8.50
C ILE A 108 22.36 16.40 -7.73
N ASP A 109 23.64 16.13 -7.95
CA ASP A 109 24.77 16.86 -7.34
C ASP A 109 24.66 17.00 -5.80
N GLY A 110 24.11 15.97 -5.14
CA GLY A 110 23.89 15.96 -3.69
C GLY A 110 22.67 16.74 -3.22
N THR A 111 21.85 17.26 -4.14
CA THR A 111 20.55 17.88 -3.85
C THR A 111 19.49 16.78 -3.77
N PRO A 112 18.89 16.53 -2.60
CA PRO A 112 17.82 15.55 -2.46
C PRO A 112 16.60 15.96 -3.28
N VAL A 113 16.03 15.02 -4.02
CA VAL A 113 14.80 15.22 -4.79
C VAL A 113 13.70 14.33 -4.25
N LYS A 114 12.50 14.89 -4.08
CA LYS A 114 11.34 14.14 -3.59
C LYS A 114 10.40 13.68 -4.70
N ASP A 115 10.29 14.45 -5.78
CA ASP A 115 9.34 14.25 -6.87
C ASP A 115 9.96 14.71 -8.21
N PHE A 116 9.23 14.58 -9.30
CA PHE A 116 9.70 14.99 -10.63
C PHE A 116 9.96 16.50 -10.72
N SER A 117 9.09 17.30 -10.09
CA SER A 117 9.23 18.75 -10.03
C SER A 117 10.54 19.18 -9.37
N ASP A 118 10.89 18.58 -8.24
CA ASP A 118 12.14 18.85 -7.52
C ASP A 118 13.35 18.39 -8.34
N TRP A 119 13.25 17.25 -9.02
CA TRP A 119 14.29 16.76 -9.93
C TRP A 119 14.54 17.71 -11.10
N LEU A 120 13.48 18.25 -11.70
CA LEU A 120 13.59 19.26 -12.76
C LEU A 120 14.21 20.56 -12.24
N ASN A 121 13.81 21.02 -11.05
CA ASN A 121 14.37 22.21 -10.40
C ASN A 121 15.85 22.05 -10.04
N ALA A 122 16.29 20.83 -9.72
CA ALA A 122 17.67 20.50 -9.43
C ALA A 122 18.56 20.39 -10.69
N GLY A 123 18.01 20.63 -11.89
CA GLY A 123 18.76 20.63 -13.16
C GLY A 123 18.55 19.37 -14.01
N GLY A 124 17.59 18.52 -13.65
CA GLY A 124 17.16 17.40 -14.49
C GLY A 124 16.72 17.84 -15.89
N THR A 125 16.88 16.98 -16.89
CA THR A 125 16.49 17.27 -18.28
C THR A 125 15.76 16.08 -18.89
N GLY A 126 14.90 16.32 -19.89
CA GLY A 126 14.22 15.23 -20.61
C GLY A 126 15.20 14.19 -21.20
N ALA A 127 16.36 14.63 -21.68
CA ALA A 127 17.40 13.73 -22.17
C ALA A 127 17.98 12.84 -21.06
N ALA A 128 18.30 13.42 -19.90
CA ALA A 128 18.77 12.64 -18.76
C ALA A 128 17.70 11.67 -18.24
N PHE A 129 16.43 12.08 -18.26
CA PHE A 129 15.31 11.22 -17.87
C PHE A 129 15.18 10.00 -18.80
N LEU A 130 15.28 10.19 -20.11
CA LEU A 130 15.31 9.10 -21.08
C LEU A 130 16.48 8.14 -20.87
N GLU A 131 17.67 8.64 -20.54
CA GLU A 131 18.82 7.79 -20.21
C GLU A 131 18.58 6.94 -18.95
N LEU A 132 17.95 7.50 -17.91
CA LEU A 132 17.55 6.74 -16.72
C LEU A 132 16.57 5.60 -17.08
N LEU A 133 15.61 5.87 -17.97
CA LEU A 133 14.61 4.87 -18.40
C LEU A 133 15.19 3.73 -19.24
N LYS A 134 16.29 3.95 -19.97
CA LYS A 134 17.00 2.88 -20.69
C LYS A 134 17.59 1.85 -19.74
N GLY A 135 18.09 2.30 -18.59
CA GLY A 135 18.62 1.42 -17.52
C GLY A 135 17.55 0.84 -16.61
N CYS A 136 16.31 1.35 -16.66
CA CYS A 136 15.21 0.90 -15.83
C CYS A 136 14.61 -0.41 -16.38
N PRO A 137 14.71 -1.54 -15.66
CA PRO A 137 14.11 -2.79 -16.09
C PRO A 137 12.58 -2.69 -16.07
N HIS A 138 11.91 -3.53 -16.85
CA HIS A 138 10.48 -3.70 -16.69
C HIS A 138 10.17 -4.20 -15.28
N TRP A 139 9.27 -3.48 -14.62
CA TRP A 139 8.72 -3.88 -13.35
C TRP A 139 7.91 -5.14 -13.58
N THR A 140 8.36 -6.22 -12.98
CA THR A 140 7.55 -7.41 -12.77
C THR A 140 6.94 -7.29 -11.39
N PRO A 141 5.69 -7.73 -11.19
CA PRO A 141 5.24 -8.07 -9.86
C PRO A 141 6.32 -8.97 -9.31
N SER A 142 6.99 -8.56 -8.22
CA SER A 142 7.76 -9.51 -7.43
C SER A 142 6.83 -10.70 -7.30
N GLN A 143 7.17 -11.82 -7.96
CA GLN A 143 6.33 -13.01 -8.03
C GLN A 143 5.68 -13.11 -6.67
N LYS A 144 4.36 -12.84 -6.59
CA LYS A 144 3.54 -12.82 -5.37
C LYS A 144 4.33 -13.55 -4.31
N GLU A 145 5.09 -12.84 -3.45
CA GLU A 145 6.24 -13.46 -2.79
C GLU A 145 5.81 -14.82 -2.30
N THR A 146 6.24 -15.87 -3.01
CA THR A 146 6.47 -17.13 -2.35
C THR A 146 7.50 -16.69 -1.34
N PRO A 147 7.14 -16.64 -0.04
CA PRO A 147 7.90 -15.87 0.94
C PRO A 147 9.37 -16.17 0.73
N VAL A 148 10.17 -15.12 0.50
CA VAL A 148 11.64 -15.19 0.63
C VAL A 148 11.88 -16.08 1.84
N PRO A 149 12.59 -17.22 1.66
CA PRO A 149 12.26 -18.46 2.34
C PRO A 149 12.00 -18.18 3.80
N ALA A 150 10.81 -18.59 4.28
CA ALA A 150 10.33 -18.40 5.65
C ALA A 150 11.47 -18.42 6.67
N SER A 151 12.51 -19.22 6.46
CA SER A 151 13.83 -19.12 7.10
C SER A 151 14.34 -17.73 7.56
N THR A 152 14.38 -16.62 6.80
CA THR A 152 15.02 -15.39 7.34
C THR A 152 14.15 -14.70 8.39
N ASP A 153 12.87 -14.49 8.10
CA ASP A 153 11.92 -13.89 9.05
C ASP A 153 11.58 -14.84 10.20
N LEU A 154 11.50 -16.14 9.91
CA LEU A 154 11.29 -17.18 10.92
C LEU A 154 12.50 -17.30 11.85
N GLN A 155 13.74 -17.25 11.33
CA GLN A 155 14.94 -17.30 12.17
C GLN A 155 15.06 -16.02 13.01
N ASN A 156 14.67 -14.86 12.48
CA ASN A 156 14.59 -13.63 13.26
C ASN A 156 13.53 -13.74 14.37
N LEU A 157 12.34 -14.27 14.06
CA LEU A 157 11.28 -14.53 15.04
C LEU A 157 11.70 -15.55 16.10
N ILE A 158 12.38 -16.63 15.71
CA ILE A 158 12.93 -17.62 16.65
C ILE A 158 14.02 -16.98 17.52
N SER A 159 14.89 -16.16 16.95
CA SER A 159 15.93 -15.47 17.71
C SER A 159 15.36 -14.47 18.71
N GLN A 160 14.25 -13.80 18.37
CA GLN A 160 13.66 -12.75 19.21
C GLN A 160 12.68 -13.29 20.25
N TYR A 161 11.87 -14.29 19.88
CA TYR A 161 10.77 -14.79 20.70
C TYR A 161 10.98 -16.22 21.19
N GLY A 162 11.95 -16.96 20.65
CA GLY A 162 12.21 -18.36 20.95
C GLY A 162 11.49 -19.34 20.01
N ASP A 163 11.73 -20.63 20.19
CA ASP A 163 11.14 -21.69 19.37
C ASP A 163 9.60 -21.69 19.41
N PRO A 164 8.92 -22.11 18.32
CA PRO A 164 7.46 -22.15 18.23
C PRO A 164 6.79 -23.07 19.27
N TYR A 165 7.51 -24.12 19.69
CA TYR A 165 7.05 -25.11 20.66
C TYR A 165 8.24 -25.84 21.27
N TYR A 166 7.97 -26.55 22.36
CA TYR A 166 8.97 -27.29 23.12
C TYR A 166 8.60 -28.77 23.16
N LEU A 167 9.60 -29.64 22.99
CA LEU A 167 9.42 -31.09 22.89
C LEU A 167 9.81 -31.80 24.19
N SER A 168 9.18 -32.94 24.47
CA SER A 168 9.61 -33.90 25.48
C SER A 168 10.78 -34.74 24.95
N LYS A 169 11.37 -35.56 25.82
CA LYS A 169 12.39 -36.55 25.43
C LYS A 169 11.90 -37.54 24.38
N ASP A 170 10.59 -37.81 24.35
CA ASP A 170 9.95 -38.73 23.41
C ASP A 170 9.48 -38.02 22.11
N GLY A 171 9.84 -36.75 21.93
CA GLY A 171 9.50 -35.96 20.74
C GLY A 171 8.08 -35.37 20.73
N ALA A 172 7.34 -35.45 21.84
CA ALA A 172 5.98 -34.91 21.93
C ALA A 172 5.99 -33.43 22.36
N VAL A 173 5.15 -32.60 21.74
CA VAL A 173 4.99 -31.18 22.10
C VAL A 173 4.41 -31.03 23.51
N THR A 174 5.19 -30.47 24.43
CA THR A 174 4.82 -30.22 25.82
C THR A 174 4.19 -28.85 26.01
N ALA A 175 4.71 -27.84 25.32
CA ALA A 175 4.24 -26.46 25.38
C ALA A 175 4.39 -25.77 24.02
N ILE A 176 3.59 -24.74 23.80
CA ILE A 176 3.74 -23.81 22.66
C ILE A 176 4.22 -22.46 23.19
N ASN A 177 4.96 -21.75 22.36
CA ASN A 177 5.41 -20.41 22.68
C ASN A 177 4.39 -19.39 22.16
N GLN A 178 3.57 -18.83 23.05
CA GLN A 178 2.46 -17.96 22.63
C GLN A 178 2.96 -16.67 21.97
N SER A 179 4.07 -16.11 22.44
CA SER A 179 4.64 -14.88 21.87
C SER A 179 5.18 -15.12 20.46
N PHE A 180 5.81 -16.27 20.20
CA PHE A 180 6.21 -16.63 18.84
C PHE A 180 5.02 -16.67 17.87
N TRP A 181 3.93 -17.36 18.23
CA TRP A 181 2.75 -17.49 17.36
C TRP A 181 2.03 -16.16 17.16
N ALA A 182 1.98 -15.30 18.18
CA ALA A 182 1.44 -13.96 18.07
C ALA A 182 2.29 -13.10 17.11
N SER A 183 3.61 -13.11 17.27
CA SER A 183 4.52 -12.33 16.42
C SER A 183 4.56 -12.83 14.97
N LEU A 184 4.48 -14.14 14.74
CA LEU A 184 4.35 -14.70 13.40
C LEU A 184 3.07 -14.18 12.73
N HIS A 185 1.94 -14.21 13.44
CA HIS A 185 0.67 -13.69 12.92
C HIS A 185 0.73 -12.18 12.64
N GLN A 186 1.39 -11.40 13.51
CA GLN A 186 1.59 -9.96 13.29
C GLN A 186 2.52 -9.67 12.10
N ALA A 187 3.52 -10.52 11.83
CA ALA A 187 4.41 -10.35 10.68
C ALA A 187 3.69 -10.68 9.36
N GLU A 188 2.76 -11.63 9.39
CA GLU A 188 1.95 -12.04 8.22
C GLU A 188 0.82 -11.05 7.88
N HIS A 189 0.47 -10.11 8.79
CA HIS A 189 -0.65 -9.18 8.61
C HIS A 189 -0.31 -7.75 9.01
N ILE A 190 -0.66 -6.77 8.17
CA ILE A 190 -0.65 -5.37 8.56
C ILE A 190 -1.88 -5.11 9.43
N GLN A 191 -1.70 -5.14 10.74
CA GLN A 191 -2.78 -4.96 11.71
C GLN A 191 -2.33 -4.25 12.98
N LEU A 192 -3.28 -3.70 13.72
CA LEU A 192 -3.08 -3.06 15.01
C LEU A 192 -4.23 -3.35 15.97
N PHE A 193 -3.98 -3.16 17.26
CA PHE A 193 -4.99 -3.16 18.31
C PHE A 193 -5.13 -1.76 18.90
N GLU A 194 -6.35 -1.21 18.89
CA GLU A 194 -6.64 0.08 19.53
C GLU A 194 -7.19 -0.17 20.94
N PRO A 195 -6.41 0.12 22.01
CA PRO A 195 -6.77 -0.24 23.38
C PRO A 195 -8.01 0.51 23.91
N ASP A 196 -8.25 1.75 23.49
CA ASP A 196 -9.40 2.53 23.96
C ASP A 196 -10.72 2.02 23.35
N GLU A 197 -10.66 1.52 22.11
CA GLU A 197 -11.81 0.91 21.41
C GLU A 197 -11.93 -0.59 21.70
N ARG A 198 -10.85 -1.23 22.15
CA ARG A 198 -10.72 -2.67 22.39
C ARG A 198 -10.93 -3.51 21.14
N GLU A 199 -10.60 -2.96 19.98
CA GLU A 199 -10.81 -3.57 18.67
C GLU A 199 -9.49 -3.83 17.95
N PHE A 200 -9.47 -4.91 17.17
CA PHE A 200 -8.41 -5.16 16.19
C PHE A 200 -8.81 -4.57 14.84
N TYR A 201 -7.82 -3.97 14.18
CA TYR A 201 -7.96 -3.39 12.86
C TYR A 201 -6.92 -4.02 11.93
N ARG A 202 -7.37 -4.53 10.78
CA ARG A 202 -6.50 -5.04 9.73
C ARG A 202 -6.58 -4.14 8.51
N TYR A 203 -5.42 -3.81 7.95
CA TYR A 203 -5.31 -3.08 6.71
C TYR A 203 -5.70 -4.00 5.56
N ASP A 204 -6.64 -3.55 4.75
CA ASP A 204 -6.99 -4.15 3.48
C ASP A 204 -6.27 -3.39 2.37
N PRO A 205 -5.30 -4.01 1.67
CA PRO A 205 -4.59 -3.39 0.57
C PRO A 205 -5.49 -3.01 -0.60
N GLU A 206 -6.59 -3.74 -0.84
CA GLU A 206 -7.50 -3.49 -1.97
C GLU A 206 -8.30 -2.21 -1.75
N SER A 207 -8.82 -2.01 -0.53
CA SER A 207 -9.56 -0.78 -0.20
C SER A 207 -8.67 0.35 0.31
N GLY A 208 -7.42 0.05 0.70
CA GLY A 208 -6.50 0.99 1.33
C GLY A 208 -6.92 1.44 2.73
N LEU A 209 -7.83 0.70 3.37
CA LEU A 209 -8.45 1.07 4.65
C LEU A 209 -8.21 0.01 5.72
N TYR A 210 -8.17 0.47 6.98
CA TYR A 210 -8.27 -0.43 8.12
C TYR A 210 -9.73 -0.79 8.36
N SER A 211 -9.99 -2.09 8.50
CA SER A 211 -11.31 -2.63 8.84
C SER A 211 -11.23 -3.41 10.14
N VAL A 212 -12.32 -3.37 10.93
CA VAL A 212 -12.41 -4.16 12.16
C VAL A 212 -12.34 -5.64 11.83
N ILE A 213 -11.52 -6.37 12.57
CA ILE A 213 -11.44 -7.83 12.52
C ILE A 213 -11.71 -8.43 13.89
N SER A 214 -12.54 -9.47 13.93
CA SER A 214 -12.88 -10.11 15.19
C SER A 214 -11.70 -10.93 15.75
N GLU A 215 -11.57 -10.99 17.07
CA GLU A 215 -10.63 -11.90 17.72
C GLU A 215 -10.85 -13.36 17.31
N ASP A 216 -12.08 -13.77 17.05
CA ASP A 216 -12.38 -15.14 16.67
C ASP A 216 -11.87 -15.47 15.27
N THR A 217 -11.91 -14.52 14.34
CA THR A 217 -11.26 -14.66 13.02
C THR A 217 -9.74 -14.87 13.19
N ILE A 218 -9.10 -14.03 14.00
CA ILE A 218 -7.66 -14.14 14.31
C ILE A 218 -7.34 -15.52 14.93
N LYS A 219 -8.15 -16.00 15.88
CA LYS A 219 -7.96 -17.33 16.49
C LYS A 219 -8.07 -18.45 15.46
N GLN A 220 -8.97 -18.34 14.48
CA GLN A 220 -9.11 -19.35 13.41
C GLN A 220 -7.90 -19.36 12.49
N GLU A 221 -7.39 -18.20 12.10
CA GLU A 221 -6.20 -18.06 11.25
C GLU A 221 -4.95 -18.64 11.93
N ILE A 222 -4.72 -18.30 13.21
CA ILE A 222 -3.61 -18.86 13.99
C ILE A 222 -3.77 -20.36 14.15
N ASN A 223 -4.98 -20.85 14.43
CA ASN A 223 -5.25 -22.29 14.49
C ASN A 223 -4.98 -23.00 13.16
N ALA A 224 -5.30 -22.39 12.03
CA ALA A 224 -5.01 -22.95 10.71
C ALA A 224 -3.50 -23.02 10.50
N ARG A 225 -2.77 -21.93 10.80
CA ARG A 225 -1.32 -21.87 10.68
C ARG A 225 -0.61 -22.93 11.53
N MET A 226 -1.04 -23.11 12.78
CA MET A 226 -0.50 -24.15 13.66
C MET A 226 -0.78 -25.58 13.14
N LEU A 227 -1.89 -25.79 12.44
CA LEU A 227 -2.22 -27.08 11.84
C LEU A 227 -1.30 -27.38 10.65
N ASP A 228 -1.03 -26.38 9.81
CA ASP A 228 -0.12 -26.52 8.67
C ASP A 228 1.28 -26.89 9.16
N VAL A 229 1.81 -26.17 10.15
CA VAL A 229 3.11 -26.49 10.76
C VAL A 229 3.13 -27.88 11.40
N SER A 230 2.04 -28.28 12.05
CA SER A 230 1.93 -29.62 12.63
C SER A 230 2.02 -30.72 11.56
N ARG A 231 1.36 -30.52 10.41
CA ARG A 231 1.36 -31.48 9.30
C ARG A 231 2.69 -31.51 8.56
N GLU A 232 3.27 -30.35 8.27
CA GLU A 232 4.58 -30.22 7.62
C GLU A 232 5.68 -30.91 8.41
N GLN A 233 5.65 -30.80 9.74
CA GLN A 233 6.69 -31.36 10.61
C GLN A 233 6.33 -32.74 11.19
N GLY A 234 5.15 -33.28 10.87
CA GLY A 234 4.71 -34.57 11.40
C GLY A 234 4.58 -34.59 12.93
N LEU A 235 4.03 -33.53 13.53
CA LEU A 235 3.90 -33.34 14.98
C LEU A 235 2.43 -33.36 15.47
N PRO A 236 1.74 -34.51 15.52
CA PRO A 236 0.33 -34.60 15.97
C PRO A 236 0.06 -34.06 17.38
N SER A 237 1.07 -34.06 18.24
CA SER A 237 0.97 -33.47 19.58
C SER A 237 0.79 -31.95 19.56
N LEU A 238 1.22 -31.25 18.50
CA LEU A 238 0.99 -29.82 18.33
C LEU A 238 -0.50 -29.53 18.10
N GLU A 239 -1.21 -30.40 17.38
CA GLU A 239 -2.64 -30.25 17.14
C GLU A 239 -3.44 -30.22 18.46
N ARG A 240 -3.01 -30.98 19.46
CA ARG A 240 -3.63 -31.00 20.80
C ARG A 240 -3.46 -29.70 21.57
N LYS A 241 -2.52 -28.84 21.17
CA LYS A 241 -2.29 -27.52 21.77
C LYS A 241 -3.16 -26.43 21.13
N ARG A 242 -3.90 -26.72 20.05
CA ARG A 242 -4.88 -25.82 19.40
C ARG A 242 -6.20 -25.74 20.17
N ASN A 243 -6.13 -25.42 21.46
CA ASN A 243 -7.29 -25.29 22.35
C ASN A 243 -7.59 -23.83 22.71
N ASN A 244 -8.81 -23.55 23.19
CA ASN A 244 -9.27 -22.19 23.51
C ASN A 244 -8.35 -21.45 24.50
N SER A 245 -7.80 -22.14 25.50
CA SER A 245 -6.88 -21.50 26.46
C SER A 245 -5.62 -21.00 25.75
N SER A 246 -5.03 -21.83 24.91
CA SER A 246 -3.85 -21.47 24.12
C SER A 246 -4.14 -20.30 23.17
N GLN A 247 -5.29 -20.34 22.49
CA GLN A 247 -5.70 -19.28 21.57
C GLN A 247 -5.93 -17.95 22.28
N ASN A 248 -6.59 -17.96 23.45
CA ASN A 248 -6.79 -16.75 24.23
C ASN A 248 -5.47 -16.13 24.68
N HIS A 249 -4.50 -16.96 25.08
CA HIS A 249 -3.18 -16.45 25.46
C HIS A 249 -2.40 -15.89 24.27
N ILE A 250 -2.49 -16.50 23.08
CA ILE A 250 -1.84 -15.98 21.87
C ILE A 250 -2.46 -14.64 21.47
N VAL A 251 -3.80 -14.52 21.43
CA VAL A 251 -4.46 -13.25 21.12
C VAL A 251 -4.15 -12.17 22.16
N ALA A 252 -4.01 -12.53 23.45
CA ALA A 252 -3.59 -11.58 24.47
C ALA A 252 -2.16 -11.05 24.24
N GLN A 253 -1.22 -11.91 23.82
CA GLN A 253 0.12 -11.50 23.42
C GLN A 253 0.07 -10.60 22.17
N LEU A 254 -0.77 -10.97 21.20
CA LEU A 254 -0.96 -10.21 19.96
C LEU A 254 -1.45 -8.79 20.22
N LYS A 255 -2.40 -8.61 21.16
CA LYS A 255 -2.85 -7.27 21.58
C LYS A 255 -1.68 -6.42 22.05
N GLY A 256 -0.81 -6.97 22.90
CA GLY A 256 0.34 -6.26 23.43
C GLY A 256 1.36 -5.86 22.38
N ILE A 257 1.68 -6.74 21.43
CA ILE A 257 2.67 -6.45 20.38
C ILE A 257 2.14 -5.53 19.27
N SER A 258 0.82 -5.48 19.09
CA SER A 258 0.15 -4.70 18.04
C SER A 258 -0.53 -3.43 18.57
N GLU A 259 -0.38 -3.12 19.86
CA GLU A 259 -1.02 -1.99 20.50
C GLU A 259 -0.57 -0.68 19.85
N LYS A 260 -1.54 0.09 19.36
CA LYS A 260 -1.29 1.43 18.83
C LYS A 260 -2.39 2.37 19.29
N LYS A 261 -2.11 3.13 20.33
CA LYS A 261 -3.06 4.07 20.93
C LYS A 261 -3.32 5.27 20.03
N ASN A 262 -4.59 5.69 19.96
CA ASN A 262 -5.08 6.78 19.13
C ASN A 262 -4.80 6.58 17.64
N ALA A 263 -4.76 5.32 17.17
CA ALA A 263 -4.33 5.00 15.80
C ALA A 263 -5.05 5.78 14.69
N PHE A 264 -6.31 6.17 14.93
CA PHE A 264 -7.16 6.85 13.95
C PHE A 264 -7.58 8.27 14.37
N ARG A 265 -7.07 8.80 15.49
CA ARG A 265 -7.32 10.20 15.82
C ARG A 265 -6.63 11.09 14.79
N LYS A 266 -7.44 11.87 14.07
CA LYS A 266 -6.95 12.99 13.28
C LYS A 266 -7.02 14.25 14.14
N ASP A 267 -5.86 14.82 14.43
CA ASP A 267 -5.74 16.14 15.09
C ASP A 267 -6.22 17.28 14.19
N ASN A 268 -6.66 16.96 12.97
CA ASN A 268 -7.16 17.90 11.98
C ASN A 268 -8.53 18.43 12.41
N THR A 269 -8.45 19.48 13.21
CA THR A 269 -9.50 20.44 13.51
C THR A 269 -9.91 21.26 12.28
N ILE A 270 -9.46 20.95 11.07
CA ILE A 270 -9.61 21.82 9.90
C ILE A 270 -10.07 21.02 8.68
N VAL A 271 -11.21 21.40 8.11
CA VAL A 271 -11.76 20.88 6.86
C VAL A 271 -11.83 22.01 5.84
N HIS A 272 -11.05 21.89 4.76
CA HIS A 272 -11.09 22.82 3.64
C HIS A 272 -12.31 22.54 2.74
N LEU A 273 -13.04 23.60 2.41
CA LEU A 273 -14.18 23.60 1.49
C LEU A 273 -13.88 24.53 0.31
N ALA A 274 -14.60 24.35 -0.80
CA ALA A 274 -14.45 25.16 -2.01
C ALA A 274 -14.55 26.69 -1.79
N ASN A 275 -15.18 27.14 -0.68
CA ASN A 275 -15.41 28.56 -0.37
C ASN A 275 -14.92 28.98 1.02
N GLY A 276 -14.15 28.15 1.74
CA GLY A 276 -13.69 28.49 3.09
C GLY A 276 -13.15 27.31 3.87
N VAL A 277 -13.00 27.49 5.17
CA VAL A 277 -12.46 26.48 6.07
C VAL A 277 -13.45 26.30 7.23
N ILE A 278 -13.78 25.04 7.54
CA ILE A 278 -14.46 24.67 8.77
C ILE A 278 -13.39 24.29 9.80
N VAL A 279 -13.40 24.96 10.94
CA VAL A 279 -12.54 24.63 12.08
C VAL A 279 -13.37 23.98 13.18
N PHE A 280 -13.08 22.73 13.51
CA PHE A 280 -13.66 22.02 14.65
C PHE A 280 -12.91 22.39 15.93
N LYS A 281 -13.63 22.96 16.89
CA LYS A 281 -13.12 23.25 18.22
C LYS A 281 -13.06 21.96 19.06
N PRO A 282 -12.21 21.90 20.11
CA PRO A 282 -12.11 20.73 20.98
C PRO A 282 -13.40 20.33 21.70
N ASN A 283 -14.39 21.23 21.78
CA ASN A 283 -15.72 21.00 22.35
C ASN A 283 -16.72 20.40 21.33
N GLY A 284 -16.30 20.11 20.10
CA GLY A 284 -17.15 19.57 19.04
C GLY A 284 -17.93 20.62 18.24
N GLU A 285 -17.79 21.91 18.54
CA GLU A 285 -18.39 22.99 17.75
C GLU A 285 -17.59 23.26 16.47
N ALA A 286 -18.27 23.62 15.39
CA ALA A 286 -17.64 23.96 14.12
C ALA A 286 -17.78 25.46 13.83
N ASP A 287 -16.68 26.12 13.48
CA ASP A 287 -16.65 27.54 13.07
C ASP A 287 -16.30 27.64 11.58
N SER A 288 -16.95 28.55 10.84
CA SER A 288 -16.70 28.73 9.40
C SER A 288 -16.12 30.11 9.11
N SER A 289 -14.90 30.19 8.55
CA SER A 289 -14.35 31.45 8.07
C SER A 289 -14.64 31.63 6.58
N LYS A 290 -15.40 32.67 6.22
CA LYS A 290 -15.52 33.12 4.83
C LYS A 290 -14.30 33.97 4.50
N SER A 291 -13.53 33.57 3.49
CA SER A 291 -12.52 34.45 2.89
C SER A 291 -13.24 35.65 2.28
N MET A 292 -13.16 36.81 2.93
CA MET A 292 -13.50 38.08 2.27
C MET A 292 -12.45 38.28 1.17
N LYS A 293 -12.83 37.99 -0.08
CA LYS A 293 -12.11 38.54 -1.22
C LYS A 293 -12.24 40.05 -1.13
N ASN A 294 -11.15 40.74 -0.78
CA ASN A 294 -11.06 42.18 -0.94
C ASN A 294 -11.23 42.53 -2.43
N PRO A 295 -11.93 43.64 -2.75
CA PRO A 295 -12.36 43.99 -4.10
C PRO A 295 -11.20 44.22 -5.08
#